data_AF-A0A645JTP4-F1
#
_entry.id   AF-A0A645JTP4-F1
#
_cell.length_a   1.000
_cell.length_b   1.000
_cell.length_c   1.000
_cell.angle_alpha   90.00
_cell.angle_beta   90.00
_cell.angle_gamma   90.00
#
_symmetry.space_group_name_H-M   'P 1'
#
loop_
_entity.id
_entity.type
_entity.pdbx_description
1 polymer ?
#
loop_
_entity_poly.entity_id
_entity_poly.type
_entity_poly.pdbx_seq_one_letter_code
_entity_poly.pdbx_strand_id
1 'polypeptide(L)'
;MAQMIKGQTINFKKLAAMIEKSSTVSKGDALNALDALVASTTWMLQEGHSVKFDGLGTFYPKAKVKAVNTPEEVTADTVLRVGVGFTPETDFKEDMKGVSISVEPLEEEGTPTPP
;
A
#
# COMPACT_ATOMS: atom_id res chain seq x y z
N MET A 1 6.97 6.01 24.72
CA MET A 1 6.48 5.32 23.51
C MET A 1 7.42 5.64 22.36
N ALA A 2 7.69 4.68 21.46
CA ALA A 2 8.54 4.88 20.29
C ALA A 2 7.67 5.22 19.07
N GLN A 3 7.90 6.37 18.41
CA GLN A 3 7.20 6.73 17.18
C GLN A 3 8.18 6.72 16.00
N MET A 4 7.83 5.99 14.93
CA MET A 4 8.52 6.09 13.66
C MET A 4 8.31 7.49 13.07
N ILE A 5 9.39 8.22 12.79
CA ILE A 5 9.31 9.45 11.99
C ILE A 5 8.77 9.07 10.60
N LYS A 6 7.51 9.45 10.32
CA LYS A 6 6.93 9.25 8.99
C LYS A 6 7.56 10.24 8.03
N GLY A 7 8.23 9.72 7.01
CA GLY A 7 8.67 10.51 5.87
C GLY A 7 7.48 11.16 5.13
N GLN A 8 7.79 12.08 4.22
CA GLN A 8 6.79 12.71 3.36
C GLN A 8 6.07 11.68 2.46
N THR A 9 4.78 11.88 2.23
CA THR A 9 4.07 11.14 1.17
C THR A 9 4.58 11.58 -0.20
N ILE A 10 5.09 10.63 -0.98
CA ILE A 10 5.53 10.85 -2.35
C ILE A 10 4.36 10.59 -3.31
N ASN A 11 4.09 11.53 -4.22
CA ASN A 11 3.03 11.41 -5.23
C ASN A 11 3.63 11.15 -6.63
N PHE A 12 2.76 10.89 -7.61
CA PHE A 12 3.19 10.58 -8.99
C PHE A 12 3.99 11.70 -9.64
N LYS A 13 3.72 12.98 -9.32
CA LYS A 13 4.53 14.11 -9.82
C LYS A 13 5.99 14.03 -9.35
N LYS A 14 6.22 13.60 -8.11
CA LYS A 14 7.57 13.40 -7.56
C LYS A 14 8.21 12.13 -8.11
N LEU A 15 7.48 11.01 -8.20
CA LEU A 15 7.98 9.78 -8.81
C LEU A 15 8.37 9.97 -10.28
N ALA A 16 7.54 10.64 -11.08
CA ALA A 16 7.84 10.94 -12.47
C ALA A 16 9.09 11.82 -12.62
N ALA A 17 9.30 12.78 -11.71
CA ALA A 17 10.53 13.57 -11.68
C ALA A 17 11.77 12.75 -11.27
N MET A 18 11.60 11.68 -10.48
CA MET A 18 12.69 10.74 -10.18
C MET A 18 13.01 9.88 -11.42
N ILE A 19 11.98 9.37 -12.10
CA ILE A 19 12.13 8.58 -13.34
C ILE A 19 12.82 9.39 -14.44
N GLU A 20 12.42 10.66 -14.63
CA GLU A 20 13.06 11.55 -15.61
C GLU A 20 14.55 11.77 -15.33
N LYS A 21 14.97 11.78 -14.05
CA LYS A 21 16.37 11.93 -13.68
C LYS A 21 17.19 10.65 -13.83
N SER A 22 16.54 9.48 -13.77
CA SER A 22 17.21 8.17 -13.82
C SER A 22 17.06 7.44 -15.15
N SER A 23 16.35 8.01 -16.12
CA SER A 23 16.07 7.41 -17.41
C SER A 23 15.99 8.45 -18.52
N THR A 24 15.72 8.02 -19.76
CA THR A 24 15.47 8.91 -20.90
C THR A 24 13.99 9.28 -21.05
N VAL A 25 13.12 8.84 -20.13
CA VAL A 25 11.68 9.07 -20.19
C VAL A 25 11.37 10.48 -19.70
N SER A 26 10.62 11.25 -20.48
CA SER A 26 10.20 12.59 -20.04
C SER A 26 9.27 12.48 -18.83
N LYS A 27 9.23 13.50 -17.97
CA LYS A 27 8.27 13.52 -16.86
C LYS A 27 6.81 13.37 -17.31
N GLY A 28 6.47 13.90 -18.49
CA GLY A 28 5.12 13.77 -19.07
C GLY A 28 4.79 12.31 -19.41
N ASP A 29 5.71 11.63 -20.08
CA ASP A 29 5.54 10.21 -20.43
C ASP A 29 5.51 9.32 -19.19
N ALA A 30 6.35 9.61 -18.19
CA ALA A 30 6.36 8.89 -16.93
C ALA A 30 5.03 9.03 -16.16
N LEU A 31 4.42 10.22 -16.14
CA LEU A 31 3.09 10.42 -15.56
C LEU A 31 2.03 9.61 -16.28
N ASN A 32 2.01 9.67 -17.62
CA ASN A 32 1.07 8.91 -18.44
C ASN A 32 1.20 7.39 -18.18
N ALA A 33 2.43 6.88 -18.08
CA ALA A 33 2.67 5.47 -17.80
C ALA A 33 2.20 5.05 -16.40
N LEU A 34 2.44 5.89 -15.38
CA LEU A 34 1.97 5.63 -14.01
C LEU A 34 0.43 5.63 -13.93
N ASP A 35 -0.24 6.57 -14.61
CA ASP A 35 -1.71 6.61 -14.67
C ASP A 35 -2.27 5.39 -15.40
N ALA A 36 -1.66 5.01 -16.54
CA ALA A 36 -2.04 3.81 -17.28
C ALA A 36 -1.84 2.53 -16.46
N LEU A 37 -0.76 2.46 -15.67
CA LEU A 37 -0.50 1.35 -14.75
C LEU A 37 -1.60 1.23 -13.69
N VAL A 38 -2.00 2.35 -13.07
CA VAL A 38 -3.10 2.36 -12.09
C VAL A 38 -4.40 1.89 -12.72
N ALA A 39 -4.76 2.43 -13.90
CA ALA A 39 -5.98 2.06 -14.60
C ALA A 39 -6.01 0.56 -14.93
N SER A 40 -4.93 0.05 -15.52
CA SER A 40 -4.82 -1.36 -15.93
C SER A 40 -4.83 -2.31 -14.73
N THR A 41 -4.11 -1.96 -13.66
CA THR A 41 -4.08 -2.76 -12.42
C THR A 41 -5.45 -2.78 -11.75
N THR A 42 -6.14 -1.64 -11.70
CA THR A 42 -7.49 -1.54 -11.15
C THR A 42 -8.46 -2.40 -11.93
N TRP A 43 -8.43 -2.34 -13.26
CA TRP A 43 -9.25 -3.17 -14.13
C TRP A 43 -9.03 -4.66 -13.85
N MET A 44 -7.78 -5.12 -13.83
CA MET A 44 -7.47 -6.53 -13.56
C MET A 44 -7.94 -6.98 -12.17
N LEU A 45 -7.81 -6.12 -11.15
CA LEU A 45 -8.31 -6.42 -9.80
C LEU A 45 -9.85 -6.50 -9.75
N GLN A 46 -10.55 -5.66 -10.50
CA GLN A 46 -12.01 -5.71 -10.62
C GLN A 46 -12.48 -7.00 -11.29
N GLU A 47 -11.72 -7.50 -12.26
CA GLU A 47 -11.97 -8.78 -12.93
C GLU A 47 -11.57 -10.01 -12.09
N GLY A 48 -11.10 -9.81 -10.85
CA GLY A 48 -10.75 -10.91 -9.95
C GLY A 48 -9.30 -11.42 -10.11
N HIS A 49 -8.49 -10.80 -10.97
CA HIS A 49 -7.10 -11.18 -11.15
C HIS A 49 -6.19 -10.53 -10.11
N SER A 50 -5.16 -11.26 -9.70
CA SER A 50 -4.05 -10.70 -8.93
C SER A 50 -3.00 -10.12 -9.88
N VAL A 51 -2.39 -9.00 -9.49
CA VAL A 51 -1.35 -8.32 -10.27
C VAL A 51 -0.08 -8.25 -9.44
N LYS A 52 0.97 -8.91 -9.93
CA LYS A 52 2.30 -8.87 -9.30
C LYS A 52 3.13 -7.75 -9.92
N PHE A 53 3.69 -6.91 -9.07
CA PHE A 53 4.77 -5.99 -9.43
C PHE A 53 6.06 -6.60 -8.90
N ASP A 54 6.84 -7.21 -9.79
CA ASP A 54 8.08 -7.90 -9.43
C ASP A 54 9.04 -6.98 -8.67
N GLY A 55 9.62 -7.49 -7.59
CA GLY A 55 10.50 -6.73 -6.69
C GLY A 55 9.76 -5.88 -5.66
N LEU A 56 8.42 -5.75 -5.74
CA LEU A 56 7.61 -5.01 -4.77
C LEU A 56 6.63 -5.93 -4.03
N GLY A 57 5.75 -6.61 -4.78
CA GLY A 57 4.72 -7.45 -4.19
C GLY A 57 3.53 -7.68 -5.10
N THR A 58 2.48 -8.27 -4.53
CA THR A 58 1.27 -8.66 -5.27
C THR A 58 0.05 -7.95 -4.71
N PHE A 59 -0.69 -7.28 -5.59
CA PHE A 59 -2.04 -6.82 -5.33
C PHE A 59 -3.04 -7.92 -5.69
N TYR A 60 -4.03 -8.15 -4.83
CA TYR A 60 -5.02 -9.19 -5.06
C TYR A 60 -6.41 -8.77 -4.55
N PRO A 61 -7.49 -9.20 -5.21
CA PRO A 61 -8.84 -8.96 -4.73
C PRO A 61 -9.07 -9.71 -3.42
N LYS A 62 -9.75 -9.07 -2.48
CA LYS A 62 -10.07 -9.63 -1.18
C LYS A 62 -11.55 -9.45 -0.90
N ALA A 63 -12.25 -10.55 -0.67
CA ALA A 63 -13.60 -10.54 -0.13
C ALA A 63 -13.55 -10.90 1.36
N LYS A 64 -14.26 -10.13 2.18
CA LYS A 64 -14.63 -10.54 3.53
C LYS A 64 -16.04 -11.09 3.46
N VAL A 65 -16.20 -12.37 3.76
CA VAL A 65 -17.50 -13.05 3.81
C VAL A 65 -17.88 -13.39 5.24
N LYS A 66 -19.16 -13.34 5.56
CA LYS A 66 -19.74 -13.83 6.80
C LYS A 66 -19.67 -15.35 6.76
N ALA A 67 -19.16 -15.97 7.83
CA ALA A 67 -19.20 -17.42 7.96
C ALA A 67 -20.65 -17.86 8.17
N VAL A 68 -21.11 -18.79 7.33
CA VAL A 68 -22.43 -19.43 7.41
C VAL A 68 -22.23 -20.93 7.56
N ASN A 69 -23.23 -21.62 8.12
CA ASN A 69 -23.05 -23.02 8.54
C ASN A 69 -23.26 -24.00 7.38
N THR A 70 -23.96 -23.59 6.33
CA THR A 70 -24.19 -24.43 5.16
C THR A 70 -23.83 -23.71 3.85
N PRO A 71 -23.41 -24.45 2.80
CA PRO A 71 -23.09 -23.85 1.50
C PRO A 71 -24.28 -23.16 0.84
N GLU A 72 -25.52 -23.62 1.10
CA GLU A 72 -26.73 -23.02 0.53
C GLU A 72 -27.04 -21.63 1.10
N GLU A 73 -26.48 -21.27 2.26
CA GLU A 73 -26.61 -19.95 2.89
C GLU A 73 -25.63 -18.91 2.32
N VAL A 74 -24.70 -19.31 1.45
CA VAL A 74 -23.74 -18.40 0.82
C VAL A 74 -24.45 -17.61 -0.28
N THR A 75 -24.95 -16.42 0.07
CA THR A 75 -25.56 -15.46 -0.86
C THR A 75 -24.69 -14.21 -1.04
N ALA A 76 -25.04 -13.32 -1.98
CA ALA A 76 -24.37 -12.02 -2.14
C ALA A 76 -24.36 -11.20 -0.83
N ASP A 77 -25.39 -11.35 0.01
CA ASP A 77 -25.51 -10.67 1.31
C ASP A 77 -24.51 -11.18 2.36
N THR A 78 -23.91 -12.35 2.13
CA THR A 78 -22.82 -12.85 2.98
C THR A 78 -21.50 -12.13 2.70
N VAL A 79 -21.35 -11.43 1.57
CA VAL A 79 -20.17 -10.63 1.26
C VAL A 79 -20.22 -9.31 2.01
N LEU A 80 -19.47 -9.21 3.11
CA LEU A 80 -19.41 -8.03 3.97
C LEU A 80 -18.62 -6.88 3.34
N ARG A 81 -17.58 -7.19 2.56
CA ARG A 81 -16.74 -6.19 1.91
C ARG A 81 -15.90 -6.81 0.81
N VAL A 82 -15.84 -6.15 -0.35
CA VAL A 82 -14.82 -6.38 -1.38
C VAL A 82 -13.78 -5.28 -1.27
N GLY A 83 -12.50 -5.63 -1.37
CA GLY A 83 -11.38 -4.69 -1.31
C GLY A 83 -10.15 -5.27 -2.00
N VAL A 84 -9.02 -4.59 -1.84
CA VAL A 84 -7.73 -5.01 -2.41
C VAL A 84 -6.76 -5.27 -1.26
N GLY A 85 -6.13 -6.42 -1.28
CA GLY A 85 -4.99 -6.75 -0.44
C GLY A 85 -3.67 -6.47 -1.16
N PHE A 86 -2.61 -6.25 -0.39
CA PHE A 86 -1.24 -6.19 -0.88
C PHE A 86 -0.37 -7.11 -0.04
N THR A 87 0.43 -7.96 -0.68
CA THR A 87 1.43 -8.81 -0.03
C THR A 87 2.81 -8.46 -0.58
N PRO A 88 3.73 -7.95 0.24
CA PRO A 88 5.08 -7.65 -0.22
C PRO A 88 5.87 -8.92 -0.53
N GLU A 89 6.75 -8.84 -1.52
CA GLU A 89 7.68 -9.92 -1.87
C GLU A 89 8.72 -10.14 -0.75
N THR A 90 9.30 -11.34 -0.69
CA THR A 90 10.23 -11.72 0.39
C THR A 90 11.44 -10.80 0.43
N ASP A 91 12.07 -10.53 -0.71
CA ASP A 91 13.24 -9.68 -0.84
C ASP A 91 12.92 -8.24 -0.35
N PHE A 92 11.77 -7.70 -0.76
CA PHE A 92 11.31 -6.39 -0.28
C PHE A 92 11.11 -6.36 1.25
N LYS A 93 10.62 -7.45 1.85
CA LYS A 93 10.52 -7.54 3.33
C LYS A 93 11.89 -7.56 3.99
N GLU A 94 12.88 -8.17 3.37
CA GLU A 94 14.26 -8.22 3.89
C GLU A 94 14.92 -6.85 3.82
N ASP A 95 14.79 -6.15 2.70
CA ASP A 95 15.27 -4.77 2.54
C ASP A 95 14.66 -3.83 3.60
N MET A 96 13.37 -4.01 3.90
CA MET A 96 12.68 -3.22 4.91
C MET A 96 13.16 -3.48 6.35
N LYS A 97 13.78 -4.63 6.66
CA LYS A 97 14.35 -4.87 8.00
C LYS A 97 15.60 -4.03 8.27
N GLY A 98 16.29 -3.59 7.22
CA GLY A 98 17.48 -2.73 7.31
C GLY A 98 17.19 -1.24 7.47
N VAL A 99 15.92 -0.83 7.39
CA VAL A 99 15.53 0.59 7.45
C VAL A 99 15.59 1.08 8.90
N SER A 100 16.51 2.02 9.16
CA SER A 100 16.63 2.67 10.47
C SER A 100 15.41 3.55 10.74
N ILE A 101 14.62 3.19 11.75
CA ILE A 101 13.53 4.02 12.24
C ILE A 101 14.11 5.00 13.26
N SER A 102 14.09 6.29 12.94
CA SER A 102 14.30 7.33 13.96
C SER A 102 13.13 7.31 14.94
N VAL A 103 13.46 7.13 16.21
CA VAL A 103 12.51 7.09 17.33
C VAL A 103 12.80 8.31 18.20
N GLU A 104 11.86 9.24 18.29
CA GLU A 104 11.92 10.29 19.31
C GLU A 104 11.15 9.84 20.56
N PRO A 105 11.71 9.99 21.77
CA PRO A 105 10.95 9.85 23.00
C PRO A 105 9.91 10.98 23.06
N LEU A 106 8.63 10.63 23.26
CA LEU A 106 7.63 11.63 23.57
C LEU A 106 8.00 12.31 24.90
N GLU A 107 8.22 13.62 24.89
CA GLU A 107 8.27 14.40 26.13
C GLU A 107 6.89 14.31 26.79
N GLU A 108 6.83 13.73 28.00
CA GLU A 108 5.63 13.80 28.81
C GLU A 108 5.47 15.26 29.27
N GLU A 109 4.46 15.96 28.75
CA GLU A 109 4.06 17.25 29.30
C GLU A 109 3.79 17.08 30.80
N GLY A 110 4.59 17.80 31.60
CA GLY A 110 4.61 17.69 33.04
C GLY A 110 3.21 17.84 33.63
N THR A 111 2.82 16.86 34.44
CA THR A 111 1.65 16.99 35.30
C THR A 111 1.79 18.23 36.18
N PRO A 112 0.80 19.13 36.26
CA PRO A 112 0.87 20.28 37.15
C PRO A 112 0.90 19.78 38.60
N THR A 113 1.95 20.14 39.33
CA THR A 113 2.06 19.90 40.76
C THR A 113 0.98 20.72 41.49
N PRO A 114 0.03 20.09 42.22
CA PRO A 114 -0.96 20.84 42.98
C PRO A 114 -0.31 21.43 44.25
N PRO A 115 -0.64 22.68 44.65
CA PRO A 115 -0.44 23.14 46.02
C PRO A 115 -1.49 22.59 46.99
#